data_AF-A0A835UB78-F1
#
_entry.id   AF-A0A835UB78-F1
#
_cell.length_a   1.000
_cell.length_b   1.000
_cell.length_c   1.000
_cell.angle_alpha   90.00
_cell.angle_beta   90.00
_cell.angle_gamma   90.00
#
_symmetry.space_group_name_H-M   'P 1'
#
loop_
_entity.id
_entity.type
_entity.pdbx_description
1 polymer ?
#
loop_
_entity_poly.entity_id
_entity_poly.type
_entity_poly.pdbx_seq_one_letter_code
_entity_poly.pdbx_strand_id
1 'polypeptide(L)'
;MCHDPSRSSKRPGIYKPTYGSFVDYDIKENGGKISLRSLIDHSVVESFGAGGRACITSRVYPCFATGADANLFAFNNGIGEVKISELKAWEMKKPLMNGF
;
A
#
# COMPACT_ATOMS: atom_id res chain seq x y z
N MET A 1 1.48 -9.72 5.68
CA MET A 1 1.34 -8.52 4.82
C MET A 1 2.19 -8.73 3.57
N CYS A 2 1.65 -8.40 2.41
CA CYS A 2 2.34 -8.56 1.13
C CYS A 2 2.32 -7.23 0.37
N HIS A 3 3.39 -6.96 -0.38
CA HIS A 3 3.42 -5.94 -1.41
C HIS A 3 3.83 -6.61 -2.73
N ASP A 4 2.91 -6.71 -3.68
CA ASP A 4 3.11 -7.34 -4.99
C ASP A 4 3.13 -6.28 -6.11
N PRO A 5 4.31 -5.86 -6.59
CA PRO A 5 4.46 -4.93 -7.69
C PRO A 5 4.65 -5.63 -9.04
N SER A 6 4.37 -6.94 -9.18
CA SER A 6 4.59 -7.70 -10.43
C SER A 6 3.94 -7.04 -11.66
N ARG A 7 2.77 -6.42 -11.45
CA ARG A 7 1.99 -5.66 -12.45
C ARG A 7 2.11 -4.14 -12.32
N SER A 8 3.07 -3.64 -11.53
CA SER A 8 3.25 -2.19 -11.29
C SER A 8 3.66 -1.38 -12.52
N SER A 9 4.26 -2.02 -13.53
CA SER A 9 4.70 -1.35 -14.75
C SER A 9 4.67 -2.30 -15.96
N LYS A 10 4.35 -1.73 -17.13
CA LYS A 10 4.50 -2.38 -18.44
C LYS A 10 5.89 -2.21 -19.04
N ARG A 11 6.73 -1.32 -18.48
CA ARG A 11 8.09 -1.10 -18.96
C ARG A 11 8.94 -2.36 -18.74
N PRO A 12 9.65 -2.86 -19.76
CA PRO A 12 10.56 -4.00 -19.61
C PRO A 12 11.78 -3.62 -18.77
N GLY A 13 12.41 -4.60 -18.14
CA GLY A 13 13.64 -4.41 -17.35
C GLY A 13 13.44 -3.70 -16.01
N ILE A 14 12.21 -3.43 -15.58
CA ILE A 14 11.94 -2.87 -14.25
C ILE A 14 12.01 -3.99 -13.20
N TYR A 15 12.79 -3.73 -12.15
CA TYR A 15 12.84 -4.57 -10.97
C TYR A 15 11.51 -4.49 -10.20
N LYS A 16 10.81 -5.64 -10.08
CA LYS A 16 9.47 -5.74 -9.50
C LYS A 16 9.36 -6.94 -8.53
N PRO A 17 10.24 -7.05 -7.52
CA PRO A 17 10.17 -8.16 -6.58
C PRO A 17 8.92 -8.04 -5.71
N THR A 18 8.37 -9.17 -5.32
CA THR A 18 7.33 -9.22 -4.28
C THR A 18 8.00 -9.21 -2.92
N TYR A 19 7.46 -8.38 -2.02
CA TYR A 19 7.88 -8.32 -0.62
C TYR A 19 6.79 -8.88 0.28
N GLY A 20 7.19 -9.49 1.38
CA GLY A 20 6.27 -10.04 2.36
C GLY A 20 6.86 -10.04 3.76
N SER A 21 5.97 -9.94 4.76
CA SER A 21 6.32 -10.11 6.16
C SER A 21 5.15 -10.74 6.90
N PHE A 22 5.45 -11.58 7.89
CA PHE A 22 4.48 -11.91 8.92
C PHE A 22 4.16 -10.66 9.74
N VAL A 23 2.96 -10.62 10.30
CA VAL A 23 2.50 -9.54 11.18
C VAL A 23 2.13 -10.20 12.48
N ASP A 24 2.91 -9.96 13.52
CA ASP A 24 2.65 -10.50 14.86
C ASP A 24 1.46 -9.75 15.47
N TYR A 25 0.24 -10.23 15.20
CA TYR A 25 -1.00 -9.55 15.57
C TYR A 25 -2.16 -10.54 15.71
N ASP A 26 -2.76 -10.58 16.90
CA ASP A 26 -3.93 -11.44 17.15
C ASP A 26 -5.22 -10.73 16.70
N ILE A 27 -5.79 -11.20 15.59
CA ILE A 27 -7.02 -10.62 15.02
C ILE A 27 -8.24 -10.86 15.93
N LYS A 28 -8.29 -11.98 16.66
CA LYS A 28 -9.45 -12.34 17.51
C LYS A 28 -9.49 -11.45 18.74
N GLU A 29 -8.35 -11.27 19.41
CA GLU A 29 -8.24 -10.38 20.57
C GLU A 29 -8.50 -8.91 20.21
N ASN A 30 -8.26 -8.53 18.94
CA ASN A 30 -8.49 -7.19 18.43
C ASN A 30 -9.87 -7.02 17.74
N GLY A 31 -10.87 -7.82 18.14
CA GLY A 31 -12.25 -7.66 17.71
C GLY A 31 -12.49 -7.96 16.23
N GLY A 32 -11.69 -8.84 15.64
CA GLY A 32 -11.82 -9.26 14.25
C GLY A 32 -11.32 -8.25 13.21
N LYS A 33 -10.59 -7.22 13.64
CA LYS A 33 -10.13 -6.12 12.79
C LYS A 33 -8.63 -6.18 12.57
N ILE A 34 -8.17 -5.70 11.42
CA ILE A 34 -6.76 -5.46 11.13
C ILE A 34 -6.64 -4.13 10.39
N SER A 35 -5.62 -3.34 10.72
CA SER A 35 -5.37 -2.05 10.08
C SER A 35 -4.29 -2.12 9.01
N LEU A 36 -4.44 -1.30 7.99
CA LEU A 36 -3.44 -1.05 6.95
C LEU A 36 -3.41 0.45 6.67
N ARG A 37 -2.21 1.03 6.67
CA ARG A 37 -1.96 2.39 6.20
C ARG A 37 -0.96 2.31 5.04
N SER A 38 -1.21 3.04 3.96
CA SER A 38 -0.24 3.19 2.87
C SER A 38 -0.01 4.66 2.58
N LEU A 39 1.26 5.08 2.58
CA LEU A 39 1.67 6.35 2.01
C LEU A 39 2.04 6.10 0.55
N ILE A 40 1.45 6.88 -0.37
CA ILE A 40 1.67 6.74 -1.81
C ILE A 40 2.22 8.09 -2.28
N ASP A 41 3.46 8.10 -2.73
CA ASP A 41 4.12 9.28 -3.27
C ASP A 41 4.75 8.93 -4.62
N HIS A 42 3.95 9.07 -5.68
CA HIS A 42 4.32 8.80 -7.07
C HIS A 42 4.98 7.42 -7.29
N SER A 43 6.30 7.33 -7.11
CA SER A 43 7.11 6.13 -7.36
C SER A 43 7.50 5.35 -6.09
N VAL A 44 7.02 5.76 -4.92
CA VAL A 44 7.23 5.05 -3.65
C VAL A 44 5.90 4.74 -2.99
N VAL A 45 5.80 3.54 -2.41
CA VAL A 45 4.69 3.13 -1.56
C VAL A 45 5.25 2.60 -0.25
N GLU A 46 4.76 3.13 0.86
CA GLU A 46 5.12 2.70 2.22
C GLU A 46 3.89 2.17 2.93
N SER A 47 3.86 0.87 3.19
CA SER A 47 2.72 0.19 3.81
C SER A 47 3.04 -0.23 5.24
N PHE A 48 2.10 0.04 6.14
CA PHE A 48 2.18 -0.22 7.59
C PHE A 48 0.99 -1.08 8.00
N GLY A 49 1.26 -2.34 8.32
CA GLY A 49 0.25 -3.30 8.79
C GLY A 49 0.12 -3.30 10.31
N ALA A 50 -1.11 -3.46 10.81
CA ALA A 50 -1.43 -3.56 12.23
C ALA A 50 -0.79 -2.44 13.10
N GLY A 51 -0.92 -1.19 12.64
CA GLY A 51 -0.35 -0.04 13.34
C GLY A 51 1.17 0.07 13.29
N GLY A 52 1.82 -0.54 12.29
CA GLY A 52 3.27 -0.46 12.09
C GLY A 52 4.06 -1.66 12.63
N ARG A 53 3.40 -2.73 13.06
CA ARG A 53 4.07 -3.98 13.45
C ARG A 53 4.77 -4.67 12.27
N ALA A 54 4.30 -4.41 11.05
CA ALA A 54 5.01 -4.75 9.83
C ALA A 54 5.04 -3.55 8.90
N CYS A 55 6.21 -3.26 8.34
CA CYS A 55 6.44 -2.16 7.42
C CYS A 55 7.05 -2.70 6.12
N ILE A 56 6.53 -2.28 4.98
CA ILE A 56 7.12 -2.57 3.67
C ILE A 56 7.18 -1.28 2.87
N THR A 57 8.40 -0.89 2.50
CA THR A 57 8.65 0.21 1.56
C THR A 57 9.05 -0.38 0.22
N SER A 58 8.44 0.08 -0.86
CA SER A 58 8.75 -0.37 -2.21
C SER A 58 8.79 0.79 -3.20
N ARG A 59 9.48 0.54 -4.32
CA ARG A 59 9.53 1.47 -5.45
C ARG A 59 8.78 0.87 -6.64
N VAL A 60 7.98 1.70 -7.30
CA VAL A 60 7.20 1.34 -8.50
C VAL A 60 7.33 2.42 -9.56
N TYR A 61 7.26 2.03 -10.83
CA TYR A 61 7.46 2.94 -11.97
C TYR A 61 6.36 2.74 -13.03
N PRO A 62 5.10 3.10 -12.75
CA PRO A 62 3.97 2.86 -13.65
C PRO A 62 4.10 3.65 -14.96
N CYS A 63 3.53 3.10 -16.03
CA CYS A 63 3.48 3.77 -17.34
C CYS A 63 2.21 4.61 -17.52
N PHE A 64 1.12 4.24 -16.86
CA PHE A 64 -0.21 4.83 -17.07
C PHE A 64 -0.80 5.43 -15.81
N ALA A 65 -0.59 4.81 -14.64
CA ALA A 65 -1.08 5.31 -13.37
C ALA A 65 -0.15 6.41 -12.82
N THR A 66 -0.14 7.56 -13.48
CA THR A 66 0.71 8.72 -13.12
C THR A 66 -0.12 9.98 -12.97
N GLY A 67 0.11 10.76 -11.91
CA GLY A 67 -0.61 12.02 -11.69
C GLY A 67 -2.12 11.79 -11.56
N ALA A 68 -2.90 12.54 -12.35
CA ALA A 68 -4.37 12.45 -12.34
C ALA A 68 -4.92 11.11 -12.85
N ASP A 69 -4.14 10.34 -13.61
CA ASP A 69 -4.55 9.02 -14.10
C ASP A 69 -4.35 7.90 -13.06
N ALA A 70 -3.73 8.22 -11.91
CA ALA A 70 -3.60 7.28 -10.80
C ALA A 70 -4.95 7.12 -10.08
N ASN A 71 -5.33 5.87 -9.83
CA ASN A 71 -6.58 5.51 -9.17
C ASN A 71 -6.29 4.65 -7.93
N LEU A 72 -7.11 4.79 -6.88
CA LEU A 72 -7.01 4.02 -5.64
C LEU A 72 -8.19 3.05 -5.53
N PHE A 73 -7.91 1.80 -5.17
CA PHE A 73 -8.91 0.75 -5.02
C PHE A 73 -8.74 0.02 -3.68
N ALA A 74 -9.87 -0.39 -3.09
CA ALA A 74 -9.93 -1.43 -2.09
C ALA A 74 -10.58 -2.67 -2.72
N PHE A 75 -10.02 -3.85 -2.48
CA PHE A 75 -10.47 -5.08 -3.15
C PHE A 75 -10.40 -6.28 -2.21
N ASN A 76 -11.22 -7.30 -2.50
CA ASN A 76 -11.17 -8.62 -1.88
C ASN A 76 -11.23 -9.67 -2.99
N ASN A 77 -10.14 -10.44 -3.15
CA ASN A 77 -10.08 -11.58 -4.08
C ASN A 77 -10.20 -12.94 -3.34
N GLY A 78 -10.52 -12.93 -2.04
CA GLY A 78 -10.74 -14.13 -1.24
C GLY A 78 -12.16 -14.67 -1.40
N ILE A 79 -12.36 -15.93 -0.99
CA ILE A 79 -13.68 -16.58 -0.97
C ILE A 79 -14.50 -16.08 0.23
N GLY A 80 -13.83 -15.77 1.34
CA GLY A 80 -14.47 -15.25 2.55
C GLY A 80 -14.89 -13.79 2.41
N GLU A 81 -16.01 -13.45 3.01
CA GLU A 81 -16.47 -12.07 3.12
C GLU A 81 -15.56 -11.28 4.07
N VAL A 82 -15.21 -10.06 3.68
CA VAL A 82 -14.49 -9.10 4.52
C VAL A 82 -15.23 -7.77 4.50
N LYS A 83 -15.28 -7.10 5.65
CA LYS A 83 -15.92 -5.79 5.80
C LYS A 83 -14.88 -4.72 6.04
N ILE A 84 -14.93 -3.66 5.24
CA ILE A 84 -14.18 -2.43 5.51
C ILE A 84 -14.96 -1.66 6.57
N SER A 85 -14.49 -1.69 7.82
CA SER A 85 -15.14 -0.96 8.91
C SER A 85 -14.92 0.55 8.83
N GLU A 86 -13.77 0.97 8.30
CA GLU A 86 -13.41 2.37 8.08
C GLU A 86 -12.38 2.46 6.94
N LEU A 87 -12.52 3.44 6.06
CA LEU A 87 -11.53 3.81 5.05
C LEU A 87 -11.41 5.34 5.03
N LYS A 88 -10.20 5.83 5.24
CA LYS A 88 -9.87 7.25 5.14
C LYS A 88 -8.78 7.43 4.10
N ALA A 89 -9.00 8.35 3.17
CA ALA A 89 -8.06 8.73 2.14
C ALA A 89 -7.86 10.24 2.18
N TRP A 90 -6.61 10.67 2.13
CA TRP A 90 -6.24 12.08 2.13
C TRP A 90 -5.33 12.35 0.95
N GLU A 91 -5.64 13.41 0.19
CA GLU A 91 -4.70 13.96 -0.77
C GLU A 91 -3.55 14.64 -0.01
N MET A 92 -2.32 14.24 -0.31
CA MET A 92 -1.14 14.81 0.33
C MET A 92 -0.56 15.94 -0.51
N LYS A 93 -0.45 17.14 0.08
CA LYS A 93 0.20 18.27 -0.57
C LYS A 93 1.70 18.03 -0.67
N LYS A 94 2.30 18.55 -1.74
CA LYS A 94 3.76 18.53 -1.91
C LYS A 94 4.42 19.28 -0.74
N PRO A 95 5.37 18.65 -0.01
CA PRO A 95 6.08 19.32 1.06
C PRO A 95 7.11 20.32 0.51
N LEU A 96 7.44 21.34 1.32
CA LEU A 96 8.67 22.11 1.11
C LEU A 96 9.85 21.23 1.54
N MET A 97 10.70 20.85 0.60
CA MET A 97 11.89 20.04 0.86
C MET A 97 13.12 20.95 0.88
N ASN A 98 13.96 20.85 1.92
CA ASN A 98 15.24 21.55 2.04
C ASN A 98 15.16 23.08 1.89
N GLY A 99 14.15 23.72 2.51
CA GLY A 99 13.91 25.16 2.37
C GLY A 99 15.16 26.01 2.63
N PHE A 100 15.44 26.94 1.69
CA PHE A 100 16.18 28.16 1.98
C PHE A 100 15.21 29.23 2.48
#